data_AF-A0A011LYW0-F1
#
_entry.id   AF-A0A011LYW0-F1
#
_cell.length_a   1.000
_cell.length_b   1.000
_cell.length_c   1.000
_cell.angle_alpha   90.00
_cell.angle_beta   90.00
_cell.angle_gamma   90.00
#
_symmetry.space_group_name_H-M   'P 1'
#
loop_
_entity.id
_entity.type
_entity.pdbx_description
1 polymer ?
#
loop_
_entity_poly.entity_id
_entity_poly.type
_entity_poly.pdbx_seq_one_letter_code
_entity_poly.pdbx_strand_id
1 'polypeptide(L)' 'MKKTLLALSILFVSYSAQAVRCADFSTQAQAQAYMQQNGAYKLDRDRDGVACEHLRRQ' A
#
# COMPACT_ATOMS: atom_id res chain seq x y z
N MET A 1 -46.06 14.52 21.28
CA MET A 1 -45.26 13.94 20.17
C MET A 1 -43.92 14.66 20.10
N LYS A 2 -42.83 14.05 20.55
CA LYS A 2 -41.48 14.59 20.37
C LYS A 2 -40.68 13.48 19.71
N LYS A 3 -40.63 13.55 18.37
CA LYS A 3 -39.93 12.59 17.52
C LYS A 3 -38.44 12.78 17.80
N THR A 4 -37.89 12.01 18.73
CA THR A 4 -36.45 11.92 18.94
C THR A 4 -35.89 11.22 17.72
N LEU A 5 -35.47 12.03 16.74
CA LEU A 5 -34.77 11.59 15.55
C LEU A 5 -33.46 10.95 16.03
N LEU A 6 -33.37 9.63 15.92
CA LEU A 6 -32.13 8.89 16.07
C LEU A 6 -31.18 9.38 14.96
N ALA A 7 -30.23 10.24 15.31
CA ALA A 7 -29.16 10.63 14.42
C ALA A 7 -28.21 9.43 14.24
N LEU A 8 -28.40 8.68 13.16
CA LEU A 8 -27.48 7.63 12.73
C LEU A 8 -26.24 8.30 12.12
N SER A 9 -25.31 8.72 12.98
CA SER A 9 -24.01 9.26 12.58
C SER A 9 -23.17 8.12 11.98
N ILE A 10 -23.20 7.99 10.66
CA ILE A 10 -22.30 7.10 9.91
C ILE A 10 -20.88 7.65 10.06
N LEU A 11 -20.08 7.00 10.90
CA LEU A 11 -18.64 7.24 10.98
C LEU A 11 -18.00 6.73 9.68
N PHE A 12 -17.74 7.63 8.74
CA PHE A 12 -16.92 7.34 7.56
C PHE A 12 -15.47 7.09 8.01
N VAL A 13 -15.18 5.83 8.36
CA VAL A 13 -13.80 5.39 8.60
C VAL A 13 -13.08 5.42 7.26
N SER A 14 -12.26 6.45 7.05
CA SER A 14 -11.43 6.59 5.87
C SER A 14 -10.28 5.58 5.96
N TYR A 15 -10.43 4.41 5.32
CA TYR A 15 -9.36 3.43 5.22
C TYR A 15 -8.32 3.94 4.21
N SER A 16 -7.31 4.63 4.70
CA SER A 16 -6.18 5.03 3.88
C SER A 16 -5.33 3.78 3.63
N ALA A 17 -5.43 3.18 2.45
CA ALA A 17 -4.49 2.15 2.04
C ALA A 17 -3.08 2.76 2.00
N GLN A 18 -2.27 2.50 3.03
CA GLN A 18 -0.89 2.98 3.04
C GLN A 18 -0.16 2.43 1.83
N ALA A 19 0.47 3.35 1.09
CA ALA A 19 1.28 2.95 -0.02
C ALA A 19 2.54 2.23 0.50
N VAL A 20 2.67 0.93 0.23
CA VAL A 20 3.93 0.16 0.43
C VAL A 20 5.14 0.90 -0.15
N ARG A 21 6.28 0.82 0.52
CA ARG A 21 7.55 1.48 0.20
C ARG A 21 8.68 0.45 0.25
N CYS A 22 9.82 0.76 -0.37
CA CYS A 22 10.97 -0.13 -0.35
C CYS A 22 11.49 -0.44 1.06
N ALA A 23 11.28 0.45 2.03
CA ALA A 23 11.67 0.24 3.43
C ALA A 23 10.86 -0.88 4.14
N ASP A 24 9.76 -1.33 3.53
CA ASP A 24 8.93 -2.42 4.07
C ASP A 24 9.50 -3.81 3.74
N PHE A 25 10.56 -3.89 2.93
CA PHE A 25 11.17 -5.15 2.47
C PHE A 25 12.62 -5.26 2.92
N SER A 26 13.04 -6.49 3.26
CA SER A 26 14.44 -6.76 3.63
C SER A 26 15.34 -6.99 2.42
N THR A 27 14.76 -7.42 1.29
CA THR A 27 15.49 -7.82 0.09
C THR A 27 14.80 -7.31 -1.17
N GLN A 28 15.60 -7.16 -2.23
CA GLN A 28 15.10 -6.83 -3.56
C GLN A 28 14.13 -7.91 -4.07
N ALA A 29 14.42 -9.20 -3.83
CA ALA A 29 13.57 -10.31 -4.28
C ALA A 29 12.16 -10.28 -3.67
N GLN A 30 12.04 -9.93 -2.38
CA GLN A 30 10.74 -9.77 -1.72
C GLN A 30 9.95 -8.60 -2.31
N ALA A 31 10.61 -7.45 -2.54
CA ALA A 31 9.98 -6.29 -3.16
C ALA A 31 9.52 -6.60 -4.59
N GLN A 32 10.34 -7.33 -5.36
CA GLN A 32 10.03 -7.76 -6.72
C GLN A 32 8.79 -8.67 -6.76
N ALA A 33 8.76 -9.69 -5.90
CA ALA A 33 7.62 -10.60 -5.82
C ALA A 33 6.33 -9.84 -5.48
N TYR A 34 6.40 -8.91 -4.52
CA TYR A 34 5.25 -8.07 -4.16
C TYR A 34 4.79 -7.20 -5.33
N MET A 35 5.72 -6.56 -6.05
CA MET A 35 5.41 -5.75 -7.22
C MET A 35 4.67 -6.55 -8.28
N GLN A 36 5.17 -7.74 -8.62
CA GLN A 36 4.58 -8.61 -9.64
C GLN A 36 3.20 -9.14 -9.23
N GLN A 37 3.03 -9.48 -7.96
CA GLN A 37 1.76 -10.01 -7.45
C GLN A 37 0.66 -8.95 -7.31
N ASN A 38 1.04 -7.72 -6.94
CA ASN A 38 0.09 -6.68 -6.54
C ASN A 38 0.03 -5.49 -7.52
N GLY A 39 0.80 -5.51 -8.60
CA GLY A 39 0.94 -4.36 -9.51
C GLY A 39 1.50 -3.12 -8.82
N ALA A 40 2.39 -3.30 -7.84
CA ALA A 40 2.92 -2.22 -7.02
C ALA A 40 4.09 -1.48 -7.71
N TYR A 41 3.87 -1.02 -8.95
CA TYR A 41 4.89 -0.42 -9.82
C TYR A 41 5.59 0.80 -9.23
N LYS A 42 5.03 1.44 -8.20
CA LYS A 42 5.71 2.52 -7.45
C LYS A 42 7.00 2.06 -6.73
N LEU A 43 7.19 0.74 -6.55
CA LEU A 43 8.40 0.17 -5.99
C LEU A 43 9.57 0.17 -7.00
N ASP A 44 9.26 0.30 -8.29
CA ASP A 44 10.20 0.47 -9.39
C ASP A 44 10.07 1.91 -9.90
N ARG A 45 10.88 2.80 -9.33
CA ARG A 45 10.69 4.26 -9.49
C ARG A 45 11.17 4.74 -10.86
N ASP A 46 12.24 4.15 -11.37
CA ASP A 46 12.88 4.44 -12.65
C ASP A 46 12.31 3.60 -13.80
N ARG A 47 11.47 2.60 -13.51
CA ARG A 47 10.67 1.82 -14.46
C ARG A 47 11.51 0.93 -15.35
N ASP A 48 12.58 0.37 -14.81
CA ASP A 48 13.45 -0.58 -15.51
C ASP A 48 12.97 -2.04 -15.36
N GLY A 49 11.90 -2.26 -14.59
CA GLY A 49 11.33 -3.56 -14.27
C GLY A 49 11.86 -4.16 -12.97
N VAL A 50 12.74 -3.47 -12.26
CA VAL A 50 13.43 -3.93 -11.05
C VAL A 50 12.97 -3.12 -9.83
N ALA A 51 12.10 -3.72 -9.02
CA ALA A 51 11.64 -3.10 -7.79
C ALA A 51 12.77 -2.93 -6.78
N CYS A 52 12.89 -1.73 -6.19
CA CYS A 52 13.76 -1.44 -5.06
C CYS A 52 15.21 -1.94 -5.23
N GLU A 53 15.81 -1.68 -6.39
CA GLU A 53 17.16 -2.13 -6.79
C GLU A 53 18.29 -1.83 -5.78
N HIS A 54 18.11 -0.83 -4.91
CA HIS A 54 19.05 -0.47 -3.86
C HIS A 54 19.10 -1.45 -2.68
N LEU A 55 18.14 -2.39 -2.58
CA LEU A 55 18.14 -3.44 -1.57
C LEU A 55 19.10 -4.57 -1.97
N ARG A 56 19.56 -5.36 -0.97
CA ARG A 56 20.40 -6.52 -1.28
C ARG A 56 19.65 -7.52 -2.15
N ARG A 57 20.30 -7.99 -3.22
CA ARG A 57 19.86 -9.15 -4.00
C ARG A 57 20.31 -10.40 -3.26
N GLN A 58 19.35 -11.21 -2.83
CA GLN A 58 19.55 -12.50 -2.19
C GLN A 58 19.07 -13.61 -3.12
#